data_AF-A0A6I1NRS7-F1
#
_entry.id   AF-A0A6I1NRS7-F1
#
_cell.length_a   1.000
_cell.length_b   1.000
_cell.length_c   1.000
_cell.angle_alpha   90.00
_cell.angle_beta   90.00
_cell.angle_gamma   90.00
#
_symmetry.space_group_name_H-M   'P 1'
#
loop_
_entity.id
_entity.type
_entity.pdbx_description
1 polymer ?
#
loop_
_entity_poly.entity_id
_entity_poly.type
_entity_poly.pdbx_seq_one_letter_code
_entity_poly.pdbx_strand_id
1 'polypeptide(L)'
;LEERVQQLIGQIDFGDLLMNWMLSFLLFAGALHVNLNDLRSYRWPIGLLATFGVLIATVVIGSLAFYIFALFGWHVSFLYCLLFGALISPTDPIAVLGVLRTANASKPLKTTIVGESLFNDGTAVVVFTVLLGIAQLGETPTVGATAWLFVHEAIGGVLFGGLIGYLVYLMIKSIEQHQIE
;
A
#
# COMPACT_ATOMS: atom_id res chain seq x y z
N LEU A 1 -25.40 -15.64 -27.00
CA LEU A 1 -24.29 -15.98 -26.07
C LEU A 1 -23.47 -14.73 -25.78
N GLU A 2 -23.06 -13.99 -26.81
CA GLU A 2 -22.31 -12.72 -26.69
C GLU A 2 -23.02 -11.64 -25.87
N GLU A 3 -24.33 -11.42 -26.07
CA GLU A 3 -25.10 -10.44 -25.27
C GLU A 3 -25.16 -10.80 -23.78
N ARG A 4 -25.24 -12.10 -23.45
CA ARG A 4 -25.19 -12.60 -22.06
C ARG A 4 -23.82 -12.40 -21.43
N VAL A 5 -22.75 -12.62 -22.19
CA VAL A 5 -21.37 -12.38 -21.74
C VAL A 5 -21.12 -10.88 -21.56
N GLN A 6 -21.62 -10.03 -22.46
CA GLN A 6 -21.51 -8.58 -22.31
C GLN A 6 -22.32 -8.03 -21.12
N GLN A 7 -23.51 -8.57 -20.84
CA GLN A 7 -24.27 -8.22 -19.64
C GLN A 7 -23.57 -8.68 -18.35
N LEU A 8 -22.98 -9.87 -18.34
CA LEU A 8 -22.19 -10.36 -17.19
C LEU A 8 -20.91 -9.53 -16.97
N ILE A 9 -20.20 -9.17 -18.03
CA ILE A 9 -19.01 -8.30 -17.96
C ILE A 9 -19.39 -6.88 -17.55
N GLY A 10 -20.53 -6.36 -17.99
CA GLY A 10 -21.02 -5.03 -17.61
C GLY A 10 -21.54 -4.92 -16.17
N GLN A 11 -21.83 -6.05 -15.51
CA GLN A 11 -22.19 -6.11 -14.09
C GLN A 11 -20.97 -6.24 -13.17
N ILE A 12 -19.81 -6.60 -13.74
CA ILE A 12 -18.55 -6.66 -13.02
C ILE A 12 -18.02 -5.23 -12.92
N ASP A 13 -18.13 -4.65 -11.74
CA ASP A 13 -17.36 -3.45 -11.40
C ASP A 13 -15.89 -3.85 -11.26
N PHE A 14 -15.15 -3.70 -12.36
CA PHE A 14 -13.73 -4.00 -12.41
C PHE A 14 -12.94 -3.23 -11.35
N GLY A 15 -13.37 -2.01 -10.98
CA GLY A 15 -12.74 -1.21 -9.95
C GLY A 15 -12.89 -1.84 -8.57
N ASP A 16 -14.12 -2.24 -8.22
CA ASP A 16 -14.41 -2.93 -6.97
C ASP A 16 -13.66 -4.27 -6.86
N LEU A 17 -13.67 -5.07 -7.92
CA LEU A 17 -12.97 -6.35 -7.98
C LEU A 17 -11.44 -6.19 -7.85
N LEU A 18 -10.86 -5.18 -8.52
CA LEU A 18 -9.44 -4.89 -8.41
C LEU A 18 -9.06 -4.45 -6.99
N MET A 19 -9.77 -3.46 -6.46
CA MET A 19 -9.37 -2.78 -5.22
C MET A 19 -9.71 -3.59 -3.98
N ASN A 20 -10.90 -4.20 -3.90
CA ASN A 20 -11.34 -4.89 -2.70
C ASN A 20 -10.86 -6.35 -2.62
N TRP A 21 -10.70 -7.01 -3.77
CA TRP A 21 -10.30 -8.42 -3.81
C TRP A 21 -8.88 -8.62 -4.31
N MET A 22 -8.58 -8.15 -5.52
CA MET A 22 -7.34 -8.52 -6.19
C MET A 22 -6.10 -7.91 -5.52
N LEU A 23 -6.19 -6.67 -5.03
CA LEU A 23 -5.09 -5.99 -4.33
C LEU A 23 -4.61 -6.81 -3.12
N SER A 24 -5.52 -7.33 -2.31
CA SER A 24 -5.21 -8.18 -1.16
C SER A 24 -4.42 -9.44 -1.55
N PHE A 25 -4.83 -10.11 -2.64
CA PHE A 25 -4.10 -11.27 -3.16
C PHE A 25 -2.74 -10.91 -3.76
N LEU A 26 -2.63 -9.78 -4.44
CA LEU A 26 -1.37 -9.29 -5.02
C LEU A 26 -0.35 -8.93 -3.93
N LEU A 27 -0.78 -8.23 -2.88
CA LEU A 27 0.03 -7.91 -1.72
C LEU A 27 0.51 -9.19 -1.00
N PHE A 28 -0.39 -10.16 -0.82
CA PHE A 28 -0.05 -11.46 -0.23
C PHE A 28 0.97 -12.24 -1.09
N ALA A 29 0.76 -12.32 -2.40
CA ALA A 29 1.68 -12.98 -3.33
C ALA A 29 3.05 -12.28 -3.36
N GLY A 30 3.07 -10.95 -3.28
CA GLY A 30 4.29 -10.15 -3.13
C GLY A 30 5.03 -10.51 -1.85
N ALA A 31 4.32 -10.57 -0.71
CA ALA A 31 4.90 -10.92 0.58
C ALA A 31 5.51 -12.34 0.62
N LEU A 32 4.90 -13.31 -0.05
CA LEU A 32 5.40 -14.70 -0.10
C LEU A 32 6.77 -14.84 -0.77
N HIS A 33 7.11 -13.95 -1.71
CA HIS A 33 8.40 -13.99 -2.41
C HIS A 33 9.51 -13.22 -1.68
N VAL A 34 9.21 -12.59 -0.54
CA VAL A 34 10.15 -11.75 0.20
C VAL A 34 10.92 -12.58 1.23
N ASN A 35 12.25 -12.47 1.19
CA ASN A 35 13.10 -13.06 2.21
C ASN A 35 13.12 -12.17 3.47
N LEU A 36 12.47 -12.64 4.54
CA LEU A 36 12.36 -11.91 5.81
C LEU A 36 13.71 -11.60 6.46
N ASN A 37 14.74 -12.43 6.28
CA ASN A 37 16.08 -12.19 6.83
C ASN A 37 16.78 -11.03 6.11
N ASP A 38 16.63 -10.96 4.79
CA ASP A 38 17.14 -9.84 4.00
C ASP A 38 16.40 -8.55 4.35
N LEU A 39 15.06 -8.60 4.50
CA LEU A 39 14.23 -7.47 4.89
C LEU A 39 14.62 -6.91 6.28
N ARG A 40 14.88 -7.81 7.24
CA ARG A 40 15.33 -7.45 8.59
C ARG A 40 16.69 -6.76 8.58
N SER A 41 17.58 -7.16 7.67
CA SER A 41 18.92 -6.58 7.54
C SER A 41 18.90 -5.12 7.06
N TYR A 42 17.89 -4.74 6.27
CA TYR A 42 17.74 -3.38 5.72
C TYR A 42 16.48 -2.65 6.23
N ARG A 43 15.98 -3.04 7.40
CA ARG A 43 14.72 -2.53 7.98
C ARG A 43 14.67 -1.01 8.15
N TRP A 44 15.80 -0.36 8.41
CA TRP A 44 15.86 1.09 8.61
C TRP A 44 15.69 1.87 7.31
N PRO A 45 16.49 1.63 6.23
CA PRO A 45 16.23 2.23 4.93
C PRO A 45 14.82 1.97 4.40
N ILE A 46 14.36 0.72 4.48
CA ILE A 46 13.03 0.30 4.02
C ILE A 46 11.95 1.07 4.76
N GLY A 47 11.99 1.07 6.09
CA GLY A 47 11.00 1.75 6.91
C GLY A 47 10.99 3.27 6.68
N LEU A 48 12.16 3.89 6.52
CA LEU A 48 12.26 5.33 6.26
C LEU A 48 11.66 5.71 4.89
N LEU A 49 12.00 4.99 3.81
CA LEU A 49 11.41 5.29 2.51
C LEU A 49 9.90 5.00 2.49
N ALA A 50 9.47 3.85 3.02
CA ALA A 50 8.07 3.45 3.01
C ALA A 50 7.17 4.33 3.90
N THR A 51 7.74 5.12 4.81
CA THR A 51 6.98 6.03 5.69
C THR A 51 7.25 7.49 5.34
N PHE A 52 8.43 8.01 5.68
CA PHE A 52 8.82 9.39 5.42
C PHE A 52 8.88 9.70 3.92
N GLY A 53 9.34 8.76 3.10
CA GLY A 53 9.33 8.94 1.64
C GLY A 53 7.91 9.16 1.12
N VAL A 54 6.95 8.35 1.56
CA VAL A 54 5.52 8.49 1.21
C VAL A 54 4.94 9.82 1.69
N LEU A 55 5.23 10.23 2.93
CA LEU A 55 4.75 11.50 3.47
C LEU A 55 5.29 12.69 2.67
N ILE A 56 6.59 12.68 2.36
CA ILE A 56 7.24 13.73 1.57
C ILE A 56 6.65 13.74 0.16
N ALA A 57 6.54 12.59 -0.50
CA ALA A 57 5.98 12.49 -1.84
C ALA A 57 4.52 12.96 -1.88
N THR A 58 3.70 12.59 -0.90
CA THR A 58 2.33 13.08 -0.73
C THR A 58 2.26 14.60 -0.68
N VAL A 59 3.08 15.23 0.16
CA VAL A 59 3.11 16.69 0.30
C VAL A 59 3.62 17.35 -0.99
N VAL A 60 4.70 16.84 -1.58
CA VAL A 60 5.29 17.40 -2.80
C VAL A 60 4.31 17.30 -3.97
N ILE A 61 3.73 16.13 -4.22
CA ILE A 61 2.77 15.91 -5.31
C ILE A 61 1.50 16.73 -5.05
N GLY A 62 1.00 16.75 -3.82
CA GLY A 62 -0.20 17.54 -3.48
C GLY A 62 0.01 19.05 -3.62
N SER A 63 1.16 19.57 -3.19
CA SER A 63 1.52 20.97 -3.41
C SER A 63 1.68 21.29 -4.90
N LEU A 64 2.35 20.44 -5.67
CA LEU A 64 2.47 20.61 -7.12
C LEU A 64 1.09 20.63 -7.80
N ALA A 65 0.21 19.67 -7.46
CA ALA A 65 -1.14 19.61 -7.98
C ALA A 65 -1.94 20.89 -7.66
N PHE A 66 -1.84 21.40 -6.43
CA PHE A 66 -2.49 22.64 -6.02
C PHE A 66 -2.07 23.85 -6.88
N TYR A 67 -0.77 24.05 -7.08
CA TYR A 67 -0.26 25.15 -7.90
C TYR A 67 -0.61 24.98 -9.39
N ILE A 68 -0.56 23.74 -9.90
CA ILE A 68 -0.94 23.44 -11.28
C ILE A 68 -2.43 23.75 -11.49
N PHE A 69 -3.31 23.29 -10.61
CA PHE A 69 -4.75 23.57 -10.73
C PHE A 69 -5.04 25.08 -10.67
N ALA A 70 -4.39 25.80 -9.76
CA ALA A 70 -4.50 27.25 -9.70
C ALA A 70 -4.06 27.94 -11.01
N LEU A 71 -3.01 27.45 -11.67
CA LEU A 71 -2.53 27.97 -12.95
C LEU A 71 -3.56 27.80 -14.09
N PHE A 72 -4.34 26.72 -14.05
CA PHE A 72 -5.44 26.46 -15.00
C PHE A 72 -6.78 27.11 -14.58
N GLY A 73 -6.78 27.90 -13.49
CA GLY A 73 -7.99 28.59 -12.98
C GLY A 73 -8.93 27.70 -12.16
N TRP A 74 -8.51 26.48 -11.82
CA TRP A 74 -9.29 25.56 -10.99
C TRP A 74 -8.98 25.78 -9.50
N HIS A 75 -10.04 26.04 -8.73
CA HIS A 75 -9.93 26.29 -7.30
C HIS A 75 -10.23 25.00 -6.53
N VAL A 76 -9.24 24.11 -6.50
CA VAL A 76 -9.32 22.86 -5.74
C VAL A 76 -8.75 23.10 -4.33
N SER A 77 -9.45 22.64 -3.29
CA SER A 77 -8.93 22.74 -1.92
C SER A 77 -7.60 21.99 -1.80
N PHE A 78 -6.66 22.57 -1.04
CA PHE A 78 -5.35 21.97 -0.78
C PHE A 78 -5.48 20.55 -0.20
N LEU A 79 -6.52 20.30 0.60
CA LEU A 79 -6.78 18.98 1.19
C LEU A 79 -7.09 17.91 0.12
N TYR A 80 -7.87 18.25 -0.91
CA TYR A 80 -8.11 17.34 -2.03
C TYR A 80 -6.85 17.11 -2.87
N CYS A 81 -5.97 18.11 -2.97
CA CYS A 81 -4.68 17.95 -3.63
C CYS A 81 -3.75 17.03 -2.82
N LEU A 82 -3.75 17.12 -1.49
CA LEU A 82 -3.04 16.20 -0.61
C LEU A 82 -3.59 14.77 -0.68
N LEU A 83 -4.93 14.61 -0.75
CA LEU A 83 -5.57 13.32 -0.99
C LEU A 83 -5.10 12.69 -2.30
N PHE A 84 -5.04 13.48 -3.37
CA PHE A 84 -4.48 13.06 -4.64
C PHE A 84 -2.99 12.68 -4.50
N GLY A 85 -2.20 13.47 -3.77
CA GLY A 85 -0.81 13.14 -3.47
C GLY A 85 -0.65 11.80 -2.76
N ALA A 86 -1.47 11.53 -1.74
CA ALA A 86 -1.43 10.29 -0.98
C ALA A 86 -1.79 9.07 -1.84
N LEU A 87 -2.77 9.24 -2.73
CA LEU A 87 -3.23 8.21 -3.66
C LEU A 87 -2.17 7.85 -4.71
N ILE A 88 -1.34 8.80 -5.14
CA ILE A 88 -0.30 8.61 -6.17
C ILE A 88 1.08 8.29 -5.58
N SER A 89 1.29 8.57 -4.30
CA SER A 89 2.59 8.39 -3.65
C SER A 89 3.13 6.95 -3.58
N PRO A 90 2.32 5.89 -3.38
CA PRO A 90 2.87 4.53 -3.32
C PRO A 90 3.41 4.07 -4.68
N THR A 91 4.44 3.23 -4.65
CA THR A 91 5.24 2.81 -5.82
C THR A 91 5.14 1.30 -6.05
N ASP A 92 5.08 0.87 -7.31
CA ASP A 92 5.08 -0.55 -7.69
C ASP A 92 6.51 -1.05 -8.01
N PRO A 93 7.03 -2.07 -7.31
CA PRO A 93 8.39 -2.54 -7.50
C PRO A 93 8.53 -3.41 -8.76
N ILE A 94 7.44 -3.95 -9.32
CA ILE A 94 7.45 -4.92 -10.42
C ILE A 94 8.08 -4.29 -11.67
N ALA A 95 7.68 -3.07 -12.00
CA ALA A 95 8.21 -2.34 -13.14
C ALA A 95 9.73 -2.08 -13.00
N VAL A 96 10.17 -1.70 -11.80
CA VAL A 96 11.57 -1.34 -11.53
C VAL A 96 12.45 -2.59 -11.41
N LEU A 97 11.92 -3.68 -10.84
CA LEU A 97 12.65 -4.95 -10.67
C LEU A 97 13.10 -5.55 -12.00
N GLY A 98 12.28 -5.44 -13.05
CA GLY A 98 12.65 -5.90 -14.40
C GLY A 98 13.91 -5.19 -14.91
N VAL A 99 13.97 -3.86 -14.74
CA VAL A 99 15.12 -3.04 -15.14
C VAL A 99 16.34 -3.33 -14.28
N LEU A 100 16.17 -3.46 -12.96
CA LEU A 100 17.27 -3.74 -12.02
C LEU A 100 17.93 -5.10 -12.24
N ARG A 101 17.16 -6.10 -12.72
CA ARG A 101 17.72 -7.40 -13.11
C ARG A 101 18.61 -7.26 -14.34
N THR A 102 18.15 -6.53 -15.36
CA THR A 102 18.93 -6.26 -16.58
C THR A 102 20.17 -5.40 -16.30
N ALA A 103 20.09 -4.46 -15.36
CA ALA A 103 21.19 -3.61 -14.92
C ALA A 103 22.16 -4.28 -13.92
N ASN A 104 21.96 -5.56 -13.62
CA ASN A 104 22.76 -6.34 -12.67
C ASN A 104 22.91 -5.68 -11.27
N ALA A 105 21.83 -5.07 -10.79
CA ALA A 105 21.82 -4.32 -9.54
C ALA A 105 22.15 -5.19 -8.31
N SER A 106 22.78 -4.56 -7.31
CA SER A 106 23.20 -5.21 -6.08
C SER A 106 22.00 -5.77 -5.28
N LYS A 107 22.22 -6.85 -4.52
CA LYS A 107 21.20 -7.46 -3.66
C LYS A 107 20.56 -6.45 -2.69
N PRO A 108 21.32 -5.58 -2.00
CA PRO A 108 20.75 -4.59 -1.08
C PRO A 108 19.77 -3.62 -1.76
N LEU A 109 20.07 -3.17 -2.98
CA LEU A 109 19.21 -2.24 -3.71
C LEU A 109 17.87 -2.91 -4.09
N LYS A 110 17.93 -4.15 -4.56
CA LYS A 110 16.72 -4.93 -4.88
C LYS A 110 15.87 -5.18 -3.64
N THR A 111 16.47 -5.59 -2.53
CA THR A 111 15.75 -5.82 -1.27
C THR A 111 15.15 -4.53 -0.73
N THR A 112 15.86 -3.41 -0.84
CA THR A 112 15.36 -2.11 -0.35
C THR A 112 14.16 -1.65 -1.16
N ILE A 113 14.20 -1.74 -2.49
CA ILE A 113 13.09 -1.32 -3.36
C ILE A 113 11.86 -2.23 -3.17
N VAL A 114 12.06 -3.55 -3.11
CA VAL A 114 10.95 -4.48 -2.85
C VAL A 114 10.32 -4.24 -1.49
N GLY A 115 11.15 -4.03 -0.47
CA GLY A 115 10.66 -3.75 0.88
C GLY A 115 9.92 -2.43 0.97
N GLU A 116 10.46 -1.38 0.34
CA GLU A 116 9.84 -0.06 0.30
C GLU A 116 8.43 -0.12 -0.27
N SER A 117 8.28 -0.72 -1.45
CA SER A 117 6.97 -0.87 -2.08
C SER A 117 6.01 -1.79 -1.33
N LEU A 118 6.50 -2.83 -0.64
CA LEU A 118 5.64 -3.70 0.16
C LEU A 118 4.95 -2.94 1.31
N PHE A 119 5.63 -1.97 1.90
CA PHE A 119 5.11 -1.24 3.06
C PHE A 119 4.51 0.12 2.68
N ASN A 120 4.91 0.73 1.56
CA ASN A 120 4.44 2.07 1.19
C ASN A 120 2.94 2.11 0.88
N ASP A 121 2.37 1.04 0.32
CA ASP A 121 0.94 0.90 0.06
C ASP A 121 0.15 1.01 1.36
N GLY A 122 0.61 0.28 2.39
CA GLY A 122 0.00 0.34 3.72
C GLY A 122 0.07 1.75 4.31
N THR A 123 1.24 2.40 4.26
CA THR A 123 1.39 3.78 4.74
C THR A 123 0.47 4.73 3.98
N ALA A 124 0.41 4.64 2.65
CA ALA A 124 -0.38 5.50 1.79
C ALA A 124 -1.88 5.38 2.08
N VAL A 125 -2.40 4.16 2.27
CA VAL A 125 -3.79 3.93 2.67
C VAL A 125 -4.12 4.58 4.01
N VAL A 126 -3.22 4.50 5.00
CA VAL A 126 -3.46 5.15 6.29
C VAL A 126 -3.44 6.68 6.15
N VAL A 127 -2.46 7.24 5.43
CA VAL A 127 -2.39 8.69 5.16
C VAL A 127 -3.63 9.18 4.42
N PHE A 128 -4.08 8.44 3.40
CA PHE A 128 -5.28 8.75 2.64
C PHE A 128 -6.53 8.72 3.51
N THR A 129 -6.73 7.67 4.31
CA THR A 129 -7.89 7.52 5.21
C THR A 129 -7.95 8.66 6.22
N VAL A 130 -6.81 9.05 6.79
CA VAL A 130 -6.70 10.19 7.69
C VAL A 130 -7.16 11.46 6.97
N LEU A 131 -6.56 11.80 5.82
CA LEU A 131 -6.88 13.02 5.07
C LEU A 131 -8.35 13.05 4.62
N LEU A 132 -8.91 11.89 4.27
CA LEU A 132 -10.30 11.76 3.84
C LEU A 132 -11.24 12.01 5.01
N GLY A 133 -10.91 11.50 6.20
CA GLY A 133 -11.61 11.81 7.43
C GLY A 133 -11.64 13.32 7.72
N ILE A 134 -10.51 14.02 7.54
CA ILE A 134 -10.47 15.50 7.68
C ILE A 134 -11.42 16.15 6.67
N ALA A 135 -11.43 15.68 5.42
CA ALA A 135 -12.22 16.27 4.36
C ALA A 135 -13.73 16.08 4.55
N GLN A 136 -14.14 14.95 5.12
CA GLN A 136 -15.55 14.61 5.33
C GLN A 136 -16.13 15.22 6.61
N LEU A 137 -15.37 15.21 7.71
CA LEU A 137 -15.86 15.70 9.01
C LEU A 137 -15.72 17.23 9.17
N GLY A 138 -14.88 17.89 8.36
CA GLY A 138 -14.71 19.36 8.39
C GLY A 138 -14.01 19.91 9.64
N GLU A 139 -13.79 19.06 10.65
CA GLU A 139 -12.91 19.34 11.77
C GLU A 139 -11.49 18.87 11.42
N THR A 140 -10.49 19.69 11.71
CA THR A 140 -9.10 19.20 11.73
C THR A 140 -8.99 18.25 12.93
N PRO A 141 -8.86 16.93 12.74
CA PRO A 141 -8.59 16.03 13.85
C PRO A 141 -7.32 16.53 14.54
N THR A 142 -7.38 16.60 15.87
CA THR A 142 -6.19 16.89 16.67
C THR A 142 -5.08 15.91 16.29
N VAL A 143 -3.83 16.37 16.30
CA VAL A 143 -2.66 15.52 15.98
C VAL A 143 -2.70 14.20 16.78
N GLY A 144 -3.21 14.24 18.01
CA GLY A 144 -3.44 13.05 18.84
C GLY A 144 -4.49 12.07 18.29
N ALA A 145 -5.62 12.55 17.78
CA ALA A 145 -6.65 11.70 17.18
C ALA A 145 -6.14 11.03 15.88
N THR A 146 -5.44 11.79 15.04
CA THR A 146 -4.79 11.26 13.83
C THR A 146 -3.72 10.23 14.15
N ALA A 147 -2.86 10.52 15.13
CA ALA A 147 -1.84 9.58 15.57
C ALA A 147 -2.46 8.31 16.19
N TRP A 148 -3.54 8.45 16.96
CA TRP A 148 -4.26 7.32 17.52
C TRP A 148 -4.87 6.43 16.44
N LEU A 149 -5.51 7.03 15.43
CA LEU A 149 -6.12 6.29 14.33
C LEU A 149 -5.05 5.56 13.50
N PHE A 150 -3.93 6.22 13.21
CA PHE A 150 -2.77 5.59 12.57
C PHE A 150 -2.26 4.39 13.37
N VAL A 151 -2.05 4.57 14.68
CA VAL A 151 -1.56 3.52 15.57
C VAL A 151 -2.57 2.36 15.67
N HIS A 152 -3.87 2.67 15.74
CA HIS A 152 -4.93 1.68 15.78
C HIS A 152 -4.96 0.81 14.53
N GLU A 153 -4.98 1.43 13.34
CA GLU A 153 -4.99 0.72 12.06
C GLU A 153 -3.70 -0.07 11.85
N ALA A 154 -2.53 0.53 12.11
CA ALA A 154 -1.24 -0.12 11.92
C ALA A 154 -1.04 -1.30 12.88
N ILE A 155 -1.26 -1.10 14.18
CA ILE A 155 -1.08 -2.16 15.19
C ILE A 155 -2.20 -3.20 15.05
N GLY A 156 -3.44 -2.77 14.84
CA GLY A 156 -4.59 -3.65 14.63
C GLY A 156 -4.37 -4.57 13.43
N GLY A 157 -3.93 -4.01 12.30
CA GLY A 157 -3.58 -4.76 11.11
C GLY A 157 -2.44 -5.77 11.33
N VAL A 158 -1.36 -5.36 12.01
CA VAL A 158 -0.24 -6.26 12.33
C VAL A 158 -0.66 -7.40 13.25
N LEU A 159 -1.43 -7.11 14.30
CA LEU A 159 -1.91 -8.13 15.25
C LEU A 159 -2.87 -9.10 14.56
N PHE A 160 -3.83 -8.59 13.80
CA PHE A 160 -4.81 -9.40 13.09
C PHE A 160 -4.16 -10.25 12.00
N GLY A 161 -3.30 -9.64 11.18
CA GLY A 161 -2.54 -10.34 10.14
C GLY A 161 -1.60 -11.40 10.73
N GLY A 162 -0.93 -11.08 11.84
CA GLY A 162 -0.09 -12.03 12.57
C GLY A 162 -0.87 -13.22 13.14
N LEU A 163 -2.05 -12.96 13.70
CA LEU A 163 -2.94 -14.00 14.21
C LEU A 163 -3.38 -14.95 13.08
N ILE A 164 -3.91 -14.40 11.98
CA ILE A 164 -4.34 -15.22 10.83
C ILE A 164 -3.16 -15.95 10.21
N GLY A 165 -2.04 -15.28 9.98
CA GLY A 165 -0.84 -15.90 9.43
C GLY A 165 -0.32 -17.05 10.29
N TYR A 166 -0.37 -16.90 11.61
CA TYR A 166 0.00 -17.97 12.54
C TYR A 166 -1.00 -19.14 12.52
N LEU A 167 -2.31 -18.87 12.46
CA LEU A 167 -3.32 -19.91 12.30
C LEU A 167 -3.12 -20.70 11.01
N VAL A 168 -2.88 -20.03 9.88
CA VAL A 168 -2.59 -20.67 8.59
C VAL A 168 -1.31 -21.50 8.67
N TYR A 169 -0.26 -20.99 9.32
CA TYR A 169 0.97 -21.75 9.56
C TYR A 169 0.70 -23.05 10.34
N LEU A 170 -0.12 -23.00 11.40
CA LEU A 170 -0.50 -24.19 12.17
C LEU A 170 -1.29 -25.19 11.31
N MET A 171 -2.20 -24.71 10.46
CA MET A 171 -2.96 -25.56 9.54
C MET A 171 -2.04 -26.27 8.54
N ILE A 172 -1.08 -25.55 7.94
CA ILE A 172 -0.11 -26.13 7.01
C ILE A 172 0.76 -27.17 7.71
N LYS A 173 1.27 -26.85 8.90
CA LYS A 173 2.09 -27.76 9.71
C LYS A 173 1.33 -29.05 10.09
N SER A 174 0.04 -28.95 10.36
CA SER A 174 -0.81 -30.11 10.68
C SER A 174 -0.98 -31.08 9.51
N ILE A 175 -0.91 -30.59 8.27
CA ILE A 175 -1.04 -31.42 7.06
C ILE A 175 0.29 -32.11 6.75
N GLU A 176 1.40 -31.39 6.90
CA GLU A 176 2.75 -31.92 6.65
C GLU A 176 3.10 -33.08 7.60
N GLN A 177 2.52 -33.08 8.81
CA GLN A 177 2.67 -34.17 9.78
C GLN A 177 1.94 -35.47 9.37
N HIS A 178 0.97 -35.42 8.45
CA HIS A 178 0.21 -36.60 7.97
C HIS A 178 0.87 -37.33 6.78
N GLN A 179 1.99 -36.84 6.27
CA GLN A 179 2.72 -37.44 5.14
C GLN A 179 3.96 -38.25 5.60
N ILE A 180 4.15 -38.45 6.91
CA ILE A 180 5.31 -39.15 7.50
C ILE A 180 4.91 -40.31 8.43
N GLU A 181 3.66 -40.77 8.38
CA GLU A 181 3.22 -42.07 8.94
C GLU A 181 2.50 -42.88 7.86
#